data_AF-A0A6I4V4X7-F1
#
_entry.id   AF-A0A6I4V4X7-F1
#
_cell.length_a   1.000
_cell.length_b   1.000
_cell.length_c   1.000
_cell.angle_alpha   90.00
_cell.angle_beta   90.00
_cell.angle_gamma   90.00
#
_symmetry.space_group_name_H-M   'P 1'
#
loop_
_entity.id
_entity.type
_entity.pdbx_description
1 polymer ?
#
loop_
_entity_poly.entity_id
_entity_poly.type
_entity_poly.pdbx_seq_one_letter_code
_entity_poly.pdbx_strand_id
1 'polypeptide(L)'
;MLKRIKVVTSLIAVLVIFGALQLLSGSLFWSALNRAMLRLQTSMASQMNGGQLDDLMNKANAQLAEADRHFQVYYNLPGTAGMEVSLRDRLEADYARYDSGLKEMIKSLQARDLEEMFKQNIEQKQVAMQGSYGEWRARQTALAEQGIEQNQQAFSQMMWLLGVIAVSVLVVIVACWFGLRQVLIQPLQQLLAHIRAIASGDLTQPSFVEGRNEMSQLAAGIQEMQQSLVMTVSNVRDGSDAIFTGASEIAAGNNDLSARAGEQGRSFAVVAGKVRSLAQRSAQAAKEIKGLIEDSVSRVNTGSVPVESAGDTMSNIVSAVTRVTDIMGEIASASDEQSRGIDQVGLAVTEMDRVTQQNASLVEESAAAAALEDQASHLKQAVSVFNIGKEFVAQAVNKTTATKSFQLDAPLTVARQSASRGDDNWETF
;
A
#
# COMPACT_ATOMS: atom_id res chain seq x y z
N MET A 1 -9.10 -5.68 -9.89
CA MET A 1 -9.25 -7.15 -9.98
C MET A 1 -10.56 -7.60 -10.64
N LEU A 2 -11.75 -7.16 -10.19
CA LEU A 2 -13.04 -7.59 -10.75
C LEU A 2 -13.21 -7.36 -12.26
N LYS A 3 -12.65 -6.26 -12.82
CA LYS A 3 -12.60 -6.03 -14.27
C LYS A 3 -11.71 -7.03 -15.02
N ARG A 4 -10.59 -7.46 -14.43
CA ARG A 4 -9.68 -8.44 -15.07
C ARG A 4 -10.28 -9.85 -15.08
N ILE A 5 -11.01 -10.24 -14.04
CA ILE A 5 -11.71 -11.54 -13.98
C ILE A 5 -12.81 -11.61 -15.06
N LYS A 6 -13.67 -10.59 -15.18
CA LYS A 6 -14.70 -10.55 -16.23
C LYS A 6 -14.12 -10.61 -17.66
N VAL A 7 -12.97 -9.97 -17.88
CA VAL A 7 -12.28 -10.01 -19.17
C VAL A 7 -11.74 -11.41 -19.46
N VAL A 8 -11.13 -12.09 -18.49
CA VAL A 8 -10.62 -13.46 -18.67
C VAL A 8 -11.74 -14.47 -18.90
N THR A 9 -12.85 -14.39 -18.16
CA THR A 9 -14.01 -15.29 -18.36
C THR A 9 -14.68 -15.05 -19.73
N SER A 10 -14.76 -13.79 -20.18
CA SER A 10 -15.26 -13.45 -21.52
C SER A 10 -14.31 -13.94 -22.62
N LEU A 11 -13.00 -13.88 -22.41
CA LEU A 11 -12.01 -14.34 -23.38
C LEU A 11 -12.05 -15.86 -23.56
N ILE A 12 -12.22 -16.60 -22.46
CA ILE A 12 -12.37 -18.06 -22.47
C ILE A 12 -13.69 -18.46 -23.15
N ALA A 13 -14.80 -17.76 -22.87
CA ALA A 13 -16.07 -18.00 -23.55
C ALA A 13 -15.96 -17.77 -25.06
N VAL A 14 -15.26 -16.71 -25.48
CA VAL A 14 -15.00 -16.42 -26.90
C VAL A 14 -14.13 -17.51 -27.53
N LEU A 15 -13.07 -17.97 -26.87
CA LEU A 15 -12.22 -19.08 -27.36
C LEU A 15 -12.99 -20.41 -27.47
N VAL A 16 -13.90 -20.70 -26.54
CA VAL A 16 -14.75 -21.90 -26.58
C VAL A 16 -15.75 -21.84 -27.74
N ILE A 17 -16.40 -20.69 -27.93
CA ILE A 17 -17.32 -20.45 -29.07
C ILE A 17 -16.55 -20.55 -30.40
N PHE A 18 -15.33 -20.01 -30.44
CA PHE A 18 -14.48 -20.03 -31.63
C PHE A 18 -14.00 -21.44 -31.99
N GLY A 19 -13.56 -22.23 -31.00
CA GLY A 19 -13.21 -23.65 -31.21
C GLY A 19 -14.40 -24.50 -31.66
N ALA A 20 -15.60 -24.22 -31.14
CA ALA A 20 -16.84 -24.86 -31.62
C ALA A 20 -17.17 -24.47 -33.07
N LEU A 21 -16.95 -23.20 -33.45
CA LEU A 21 -17.13 -22.72 -34.82
C LEU A 21 -16.13 -23.36 -35.80
N GLN A 22 -14.86 -23.52 -35.39
CA GLN A 22 -13.83 -24.16 -36.21
C GLN A 22 -14.07 -25.67 -36.40
N LEU A 23 -14.66 -26.35 -35.40
CA LEU A 23 -15.06 -27.75 -35.52
C LEU A 23 -16.23 -27.93 -36.51
N LEU A 24 -17.21 -27.02 -36.46
CA LEU A 24 -18.31 -26.97 -37.43
C LEU A 24 -17.79 -26.66 -38.84
N SER A 25 -16.86 -25.70 -38.99
CA SER A 25 -16.29 -25.36 -40.29
C SER A 25 -15.41 -26.48 -40.86
N GLY A 26 -14.65 -27.19 -40.03
CA GLY A 26 -13.85 -28.35 -40.45
C GLY A 26 -14.69 -29.53 -40.90
N SER A 27 -15.80 -29.81 -40.21
CA SER A 27 -16.80 -30.81 -40.64
C SER A 27 -17.52 -30.40 -41.94
N LEU A 28 -17.85 -29.11 -42.07
CA LEU A 28 -18.41 -28.55 -43.30
C LEU A 28 -17.40 -28.59 -44.47
N PHE A 29 -16.12 -28.37 -44.20
CA PHE A 29 -15.03 -28.48 -45.17
C PHE A 29 -14.81 -29.92 -45.62
N TRP A 30 -14.70 -30.88 -44.69
CA TRP A 30 -14.60 -32.31 -45.02
C TRP A 30 -15.80 -32.80 -45.82
N SER A 31 -17.01 -32.40 -45.43
CA SER A 31 -18.22 -32.74 -46.20
C SER A 31 -18.26 -32.05 -47.56
N ALA A 32 -17.71 -30.83 -47.71
CA ALA A 32 -17.60 -30.15 -48.99
C ALA A 32 -16.56 -30.80 -49.91
N LEU A 33 -15.44 -31.26 -49.34
CA LEU A 33 -14.38 -31.98 -50.03
C LEU A 33 -14.87 -33.36 -50.48
N ASN A 34 -15.57 -34.09 -49.61
CA ASN A 34 -16.19 -35.37 -49.93
C ASN A 34 -17.31 -35.23 -50.98
N ARG A 35 -18.09 -34.13 -50.95
CA ARG A 35 -19.05 -33.79 -52.01
C ARG A 35 -18.36 -33.42 -53.33
N ALA A 36 -17.24 -32.69 -53.30
CA ALA A 36 -16.43 -32.39 -54.48
C ALA A 36 -15.83 -33.67 -55.08
N MET A 37 -15.45 -34.61 -54.22
CA MET A 37 -14.96 -35.93 -54.60
C MET A 37 -16.04 -36.79 -55.26
N LEU A 38 -17.24 -36.89 -54.68
CA LEU A 38 -18.37 -37.58 -55.30
C LEU A 38 -18.67 -37.00 -56.69
N ARG A 39 -18.57 -35.68 -56.87
CA ARG A 39 -18.74 -35.01 -58.17
C ARG A 39 -17.62 -35.32 -59.17
N LEU A 40 -16.38 -35.47 -58.70
CA LEU A 40 -15.23 -35.90 -59.51
C LEU A 40 -15.35 -37.36 -59.95
N GLN A 41 -15.87 -38.23 -59.08
CA GLN A 41 -16.03 -39.67 -59.32
C GLN A 41 -17.26 -39.99 -60.21
N THR A 42 -18.33 -39.19 -60.15
CA THR A 42 -19.56 -39.39 -60.97
C THR A 42 -19.48 -38.85 -62.40
N SER A 43 -18.36 -38.27 -62.83
CA SER A 43 -18.08 -37.84 -64.21
C SER A 43 -19.32 -37.47 -65.08
N MET A 44 -19.95 -36.31 -64.83
CA MET A 44 -20.45 -35.53 -65.95
C MET A 44 -19.25 -34.74 -66.50
N ALA A 45 -18.74 -35.29 -67.59
CA ALA A 45 -17.39 -35.21 -68.13
C ALA A 45 -16.94 -33.88 -68.77
N SER A 46 -17.45 -32.71 -68.42
CA SER A 46 -16.97 -31.48 -69.10
C SER A 46 -17.24 -30.12 -68.46
N GLN A 47 -17.92 -30.04 -67.31
CA GLN A 47 -18.51 -28.74 -66.87
C GLN A 47 -18.00 -28.16 -65.55
N MET A 48 -17.17 -28.86 -64.78
CA MET A 48 -16.35 -28.14 -63.78
C MET A 48 -15.21 -27.46 -64.54
N ASN A 49 -15.40 -26.18 -64.88
CA ASN A 49 -14.27 -25.30 -65.18
C ASN A 49 -13.22 -25.49 -64.08
N GLY A 50 -11.95 -25.67 -64.45
CA GLY A 50 -10.84 -25.84 -63.49
C GLY A 50 -10.89 -24.82 -62.33
N GLY A 51 -11.39 -23.61 -62.61
CA GLY A 51 -11.63 -22.56 -61.62
C GLY A 51 -12.50 -22.91 -60.40
N GLN A 52 -13.45 -23.87 -60.46
CA GLN A 52 -14.23 -24.25 -59.27
C GLN A 52 -13.44 -25.14 -58.30
N LEU A 53 -12.57 -26.02 -58.83
CA LEU A 53 -11.68 -26.82 -57.99
C LEU A 53 -10.57 -25.93 -57.41
N ASP A 54 -10.02 -25.04 -58.23
CA ASP A 54 -9.01 -24.06 -57.81
C ASP A 54 -9.54 -23.12 -56.72
N ASP A 55 -10.79 -22.64 -56.83
CA ASP A 55 -11.44 -21.83 -55.79
C ASP A 55 -11.60 -22.59 -54.47
N LEU A 56 -11.96 -23.89 -54.54
CA LEU A 56 -12.10 -24.73 -53.36
C LEU A 56 -10.74 -25.02 -52.69
N MET A 57 -9.69 -25.24 -53.49
CA MET A 57 -8.32 -25.40 -52.99
C MET A 57 -7.78 -24.11 -52.37
N ASN A 58 -8.07 -22.96 -52.96
CA ASN A 58 -7.68 -21.66 -52.41
C ASN A 58 -8.38 -21.40 -51.07
N LYS A 59 -9.67 -21.72 -50.96
CA LYS A 59 -10.41 -21.64 -49.69
C LYS A 59 -9.87 -22.61 -48.64
N ALA A 60 -9.54 -23.84 -49.04
CA ALA A 60 -8.91 -24.83 -48.16
C ALA A 60 -7.61 -24.30 -47.56
N ASN A 61 -6.69 -23.85 -48.42
CA ASN A 61 -5.40 -23.29 -48.01
C ASN A 61 -5.57 -22.05 -47.12
N ALA A 62 -6.54 -21.18 -47.43
CA ALA A 62 -6.83 -20.02 -46.60
C ALA A 62 -7.31 -20.40 -45.18
N GLN A 63 -8.23 -21.37 -45.08
CA GLN A 63 -8.71 -21.86 -43.78
C GLN A 63 -7.61 -22.54 -42.97
N LEU A 64 -6.73 -23.27 -43.65
CA LEU A 64 -5.60 -23.96 -43.04
C LEU A 64 -4.56 -22.96 -42.49
N ALA A 65 -4.27 -21.90 -43.25
CA ALA A 65 -3.42 -20.80 -42.81
C ALA A 65 -4.04 -20.02 -41.63
N GLU A 66 -5.36 -19.88 -41.60
CA GLU A 66 -6.06 -19.25 -40.47
C GLU A 66 -6.03 -20.13 -39.21
N ALA A 67 -6.25 -21.44 -39.35
CA ALA A 67 -6.09 -22.40 -38.26
C ALA A 67 -4.67 -22.35 -37.67
N ASP A 68 -3.63 -22.31 -38.51
CA ASP A 68 -2.24 -22.19 -38.08
C ASP A 68 -1.99 -20.90 -37.29
N ARG A 69 -2.54 -19.76 -37.73
CA ARG A 69 -2.46 -18.50 -36.97
C ARG A 69 -3.09 -18.64 -35.59
N HIS A 70 -4.28 -19.24 -35.50
CA HIS A 70 -4.95 -19.43 -34.22
C HIS A 70 -4.20 -20.38 -33.29
N PHE A 71 -3.64 -21.45 -33.85
CA PHE A 71 -2.82 -22.39 -33.09
C PHE A 71 -1.54 -21.74 -32.57
N GLN A 72 -0.88 -20.88 -33.36
CA GLN A 72 0.29 -20.12 -32.91
C GLN A 72 -0.05 -19.14 -31.77
N VAL A 73 -1.19 -18.45 -31.86
CA VAL A 73 -1.67 -17.59 -30.76
C VAL A 73 -1.88 -18.42 -29.49
N TYR A 74 -2.47 -19.61 -29.61
CA TYR A 74 -2.64 -20.53 -28.50
C TYR A 74 -1.31 -21.00 -27.92
N TYR A 75 -0.36 -21.42 -28.76
CA TYR A 75 0.94 -21.96 -28.33
C TYR A 75 1.79 -20.91 -27.59
N ASN A 76 1.67 -19.65 -28.01
CA ASN A 76 2.37 -18.53 -27.38
C ASN A 76 1.72 -18.06 -26.06
N LEU A 77 0.56 -18.60 -25.67
CA LEU A 77 -0.02 -18.29 -24.36
C LEU A 77 0.86 -18.89 -23.25
N PRO A 78 1.11 -18.14 -22.17
CA PRO A 78 1.83 -18.67 -21.02
C PRO A 78 1.08 -19.88 -20.44
N GLY A 79 1.83 -20.92 -20.11
CA GLY A 79 1.27 -22.15 -19.54
C GLY A 79 0.44 -21.87 -18.29
N THR A 80 -0.69 -22.57 -18.14
CA THR A 80 -1.51 -22.45 -16.94
C THR A 80 -0.87 -23.24 -15.81
N ALA A 81 -0.60 -22.60 -14.67
CA ALA A 81 -0.04 -23.26 -13.50
C ALA A 81 -0.95 -24.42 -13.06
N GLY A 82 -0.37 -25.62 -12.90
CA GLY A 82 -1.12 -26.85 -12.56
C GLY A 82 -1.63 -27.65 -13.76
N MET A 83 -1.44 -27.17 -15.00
CA MET A 83 -1.70 -27.94 -16.21
C MET A 83 -0.51 -28.86 -16.53
N GLU A 84 -0.80 -30.12 -16.85
CA GLU A 84 0.23 -31.10 -17.20
C GLU A 84 0.86 -30.75 -18.55
N VAL A 85 2.20 -30.69 -18.59
CA VAL A 85 2.96 -30.35 -19.81
C VAL A 85 2.71 -31.38 -20.91
N SER A 86 2.59 -32.66 -20.53
CA SER A 86 2.36 -33.78 -21.47
C SER A 86 1.05 -33.66 -22.26
N LEU A 87 0.03 -33.05 -21.68
CA LEU A 87 -1.28 -32.88 -22.32
C LEU A 87 -1.23 -31.81 -23.41
N ARG A 88 -0.48 -30.74 -23.16
CA ARG A 88 -0.20 -29.69 -24.15
C ARG A 88 0.65 -30.24 -25.29
N ASP A 89 1.71 -30.97 -24.97
CA ASP A 89 2.61 -31.55 -25.98
C ASP A 89 1.89 -32.61 -26.85
N ARG A 90 0.96 -33.39 -26.25
CA ARG A 90 0.11 -34.33 -27.00
C ARG A 90 -0.85 -33.59 -27.95
N LEU A 91 -1.50 -32.54 -27.46
CA LEU A 91 -2.39 -31.71 -28.28
C LEU A 91 -1.65 -31.07 -29.47
N GLU A 92 -0.41 -30.62 -29.25
CA GLU A 92 0.45 -30.10 -30.29
C GLU A 92 0.83 -31.17 -31.32
N ALA A 93 1.24 -32.35 -30.87
CA ALA A 93 1.58 -33.47 -31.75
C ALA A 93 0.37 -33.91 -32.60
N ASP A 94 -0.81 -33.98 -32.01
CA ASP A 94 -2.05 -34.34 -32.72
C ASP A 94 -2.46 -33.25 -33.73
N TYR A 95 -2.32 -31.97 -33.38
CA TYR A 95 -2.55 -30.85 -34.30
C TYR A 95 -1.59 -30.91 -35.49
N ALA A 96 -0.29 -31.07 -35.26
CA ALA A 96 0.72 -31.13 -36.31
C ALA A 96 0.48 -32.32 -37.27
N ARG A 97 0.06 -33.47 -36.75
CA ARG A 97 -0.30 -34.65 -37.58
C ARG A 97 -1.55 -34.40 -38.42
N TYR A 98 -2.54 -33.72 -37.86
CA TYR A 98 -3.78 -33.38 -38.54
C TYR A 98 -3.56 -32.32 -39.63
N ASP A 99 -2.86 -31.24 -39.30
CA ASP A 99 -2.46 -30.16 -40.21
C ASP A 99 -1.66 -30.68 -41.41
N SER A 100 -0.59 -31.44 -41.14
CA SER A 100 0.22 -32.06 -42.20
C SER A 100 -0.59 -33.01 -43.08
N GLY A 101 -1.51 -33.79 -42.48
CA GLY A 101 -2.43 -34.63 -43.23
C GLY A 101 -3.33 -33.83 -44.18
N LEU A 102 -3.92 -32.74 -43.70
CA LEU A 102 -4.77 -31.86 -44.52
C LEU A 102 -3.98 -31.21 -45.67
N LYS A 103 -2.74 -30.77 -45.41
CA LYS A 103 -1.84 -30.21 -46.45
C LYS A 103 -1.53 -31.23 -47.53
N GLU A 104 -1.18 -32.47 -47.16
CA GLU A 104 -0.90 -33.53 -48.13
C GLU A 104 -2.17 -33.93 -48.89
N MET A 105 -3.33 -33.96 -48.22
CA MET A 105 -4.62 -34.22 -48.88
C MET A 105 -4.96 -33.16 -49.95
N ILE A 106 -4.75 -31.86 -49.65
CA ILE A 106 -4.96 -30.77 -50.63
C ILE A 106 -4.03 -30.96 -51.83
N LYS A 107 -2.77 -31.33 -51.59
CA LYS A 107 -1.78 -31.61 -52.64
C LYS A 107 -2.16 -32.82 -53.50
N SER A 108 -2.62 -33.91 -52.90
CA SER A 108 -3.14 -35.09 -53.62
C SER A 108 -4.37 -34.75 -54.45
N LEU A 109 -5.26 -33.89 -53.95
CA LEU A 109 -6.41 -33.39 -54.71
C LEU A 109 -6.02 -32.53 -55.92
N GLN A 110 -4.98 -31.70 -55.80
CA GLN A 110 -4.40 -30.96 -56.93
C GLN A 110 -3.80 -31.89 -57.99
N ALA A 111 -3.11 -32.94 -57.54
CA ALA A 111 -2.53 -33.97 -58.41
C ALA A 111 -3.59 -34.94 -58.99
N ARG A 112 -4.86 -34.82 -58.56
CA ARG A 112 -5.96 -35.76 -58.86
C ARG A 112 -5.66 -37.21 -58.44
N ASP A 113 -4.81 -37.38 -57.44
CA ASP A 113 -4.45 -38.68 -56.87
C ASP A 113 -5.36 -39.00 -55.68
N LEU A 114 -6.47 -39.68 -55.97
CA LEU A 114 -7.46 -40.06 -54.96
C LEU A 114 -6.98 -41.21 -54.06
N GLU A 115 -6.05 -42.04 -54.52
CA GLU A 115 -5.53 -43.16 -53.73
C GLU A 115 -4.66 -42.64 -52.58
N GLU A 116 -3.76 -41.70 -52.89
CA GLU A 116 -2.88 -41.08 -51.90
C GLU A 116 -3.66 -40.20 -50.92
N MET A 117 -4.73 -39.55 -51.40
CA MET A 117 -5.65 -38.76 -50.56
C MET A 117 -6.26 -39.61 -49.44
N PHE A 118 -6.74 -40.83 -49.73
CA PHE A 118 -7.35 -41.69 -48.72
C PHE A 118 -6.34 -42.28 -47.74
N LYS A 119 -5.09 -42.52 -48.18
CA LYS A 119 -4.02 -42.99 -47.28
C LYS A 119 -3.72 -42.02 -46.15
N GLN A 120 -4.04 -40.73 -46.31
CA GLN A 120 -3.81 -39.72 -45.27
C GLN A 120 -4.67 -39.91 -44.01
N ASN A 121 -5.77 -40.67 -44.09
CA ASN A 121 -6.64 -41.03 -42.98
C ASN A 121 -6.99 -39.86 -42.04
N ILE A 122 -7.48 -38.78 -42.64
CA ILE A 122 -7.75 -37.49 -41.98
C ILE A 122 -8.78 -37.64 -40.86
N GLU A 123 -9.77 -38.52 -41.02
CA GLU A 123 -10.79 -38.78 -40.00
C GLU A 123 -10.17 -39.29 -38.69
N GLN A 124 -9.25 -40.26 -38.75
CA GLN A 124 -8.58 -40.77 -37.55
C GLN A 124 -7.74 -39.70 -36.86
N LYS A 125 -7.02 -38.89 -37.65
CA LYS A 125 -6.22 -37.75 -37.14
C LYS A 125 -7.11 -36.67 -36.51
N GLN A 126 -8.27 -36.40 -37.10
CA GLN A 126 -9.26 -35.46 -36.58
C GLN A 126 -9.80 -35.92 -35.23
N VAL A 127 -10.15 -37.20 -35.10
CA VAL A 127 -10.67 -37.78 -33.85
C VAL A 127 -9.62 -37.73 -32.74
N ALA A 128 -8.36 -38.05 -33.04
CA ALA A 128 -7.27 -37.95 -32.07
C ALA A 128 -7.11 -36.51 -31.55
N MET A 129 -7.06 -35.52 -32.45
CA MET A 129 -7.00 -34.10 -32.11
C MET A 129 -8.21 -33.63 -31.29
N GLN A 130 -9.41 -34.09 -31.62
CA GLN A 130 -10.62 -33.77 -30.85
C GLN A 130 -10.57 -34.34 -29.44
N GLY A 131 -10.04 -35.55 -29.28
CA GLY A 131 -9.85 -36.20 -27.98
C GLY A 131 -8.91 -35.40 -27.08
N SER A 132 -7.70 -35.11 -27.55
CA SER A 132 -6.71 -34.34 -26.79
C SER A 132 -7.19 -32.91 -26.50
N TYR A 133 -7.88 -32.26 -27.43
CA TYR A 133 -8.49 -30.94 -27.20
C TYR A 133 -9.59 -30.98 -26.12
N GLY A 134 -10.42 -32.03 -26.13
CA GLY A 134 -11.46 -32.25 -25.13
C GLY A 134 -10.89 -32.43 -23.72
N GLU A 135 -9.87 -33.29 -23.58
CA GLU A 135 -9.16 -33.49 -22.31
C GLU A 135 -8.51 -32.21 -21.80
N TRP A 136 -7.79 -31.49 -22.68
CA TRP A 136 -7.17 -30.21 -22.35
C TRP A 136 -8.20 -29.19 -21.82
N ARG A 137 -9.35 -29.07 -22.48
CA ARG A 137 -10.43 -28.16 -22.07
C ARG A 137 -11.06 -28.59 -20.73
N ALA A 138 -11.31 -29.88 -20.54
CA ALA A 138 -11.86 -30.40 -19.30
C ALA A 138 -10.91 -30.14 -18.12
N ARG A 139 -9.61 -30.33 -18.33
CA ARG A 139 -8.61 -30.04 -17.30
C ARG A 139 -8.50 -28.54 -17.02
N GLN A 140 -8.56 -27.69 -18.05
CA GLN A 140 -8.55 -26.24 -17.89
C GLN A 140 -9.75 -25.74 -17.08
N THR A 141 -10.94 -26.22 -17.41
CA THR A 141 -12.18 -25.83 -16.70
C THR A 141 -12.14 -26.25 -15.24
N ALA A 142 -11.68 -27.46 -14.93
CA ALA A 142 -11.50 -27.92 -13.55
C ALA A 142 -10.49 -27.08 -12.76
N LEU A 143 -9.36 -26.69 -13.36
CA LEU A 143 -8.38 -25.81 -12.71
C LEU A 143 -8.94 -24.40 -12.48
N ALA A 144 -9.72 -23.88 -13.44
CA ALA A 144 -10.37 -22.59 -13.30
C ALA A 144 -11.41 -22.59 -12.17
N GLU A 145 -12.24 -23.64 -12.08
CA GLU A 145 -13.19 -23.83 -10.98
C GLU A 145 -12.48 -23.92 -9.63
N GLN A 146 -11.42 -24.72 -9.54
CA GLN A 146 -10.60 -24.82 -8.32
C GLN A 146 -10.00 -23.46 -7.92
N GLY A 147 -9.51 -22.67 -8.89
CA GLY A 147 -9.00 -21.32 -8.64
C GLY A 147 -10.09 -20.35 -8.15
N ILE A 148 -11.31 -20.46 -8.68
CA ILE A 148 -12.46 -19.66 -8.23
C ILE A 148 -12.84 -20.03 -6.80
N GLU A 149 -12.95 -21.32 -6.47
CA GLU A 149 -13.28 -21.79 -5.12
C GLU A 149 -12.23 -21.36 -4.11
N GLN A 150 -10.93 -21.53 -4.42
CA GLN A 150 -9.84 -21.09 -3.56
C GLN A 150 -9.88 -19.58 -3.31
N ASN A 151 -10.12 -18.80 -4.37
CA ASN A 151 -10.23 -17.35 -4.25
C ASN A 151 -11.45 -16.94 -3.41
N GLN A 152 -12.56 -17.66 -3.53
CA GLN A 152 -13.77 -17.42 -2.73
C GLN A 152 -13.56 -17.78 -1.25
N GLN A 153 -12.88 -18.90 -0.97
CA GLN A 153 -12.49 -19.28 0.38
C GLN A 153 -11.56 -18.22 1.00
N ALA A 154 -10.53 -17.78 0.27
CA ALA A 154 -9.61 -16.74 0.72
C ALA A 154 -10.35 -15.42 1.01
N PHE A 155 -11.30 -15.02 0.15
CA PHE A 155 -12.13 -13.84 0.38
C PHE A 155 -13.00 -13.97 1.63
N SER A 156 -13.62 -15.13 1.84
CA SER A 156 -14.43 -15.40 3.03
C SER A 156 -13.59 -15.40 4.32
N GLN A 157 -12.40 -16.00 4.28
CA GLN A 157 -11.44 -15.98 5.39
C GLN A 157 -10.98 -14.55 5.71
N MET A 158 -10.69 -13.75 4.69
CA MET A 158 -10.32 -12.34 4.86
C MET A 158 -11.44 -11.55 5.54
N MET A 159 -12.70 -11.76 5.14
CA MET A 159 -13.85 -11.12 5.78
C MET A 159 -14.03 -11.52 7.25
N TRP A 160 -13.84 -12.80 7.59
CA TRP A 160 -13.89 -13.26 8.99
C TRP A 160 -12.78 -12.63 9.84
N LEU A 161 -11.55 -12.55 9.31
CA LEU A 161 -10.41 -11.94 10.00
C LEU A 161 -10.66 -10.45 10.26
N LEU A 162 -11.20 -9.72 9.27
CA LEU A 162 -11.57 -8.31 9.40
C LEU A 162 -12.69 -8.13 10.46
N GLY A 163 -13.68 -9.03 10.47
CA GLY A 163 -14.74 -9.05 11.48
C GLY A 163 -14.20 -9.25 12.91
N VAL A 164 -13.27 -10.18 13.11
CA VAL A 164 -12.64 -10.42 14.42
C VAL A 164 -11.84 -9.20 14.89
N ILE A 165 -11.10 -8.54 14.00
CA ILE A 165 -10.38 -7.30 14.32
C ILE A 165 -11.36 -6.17 14.70
N ALA A 166 -12.45 -6.02 13.95
CA ALA A 166 -13.45 -4.99 14.28
C ALA A 166 -14.06 -5.21 15.67
N VAL A 167 -14.38 -6.47 16.01
CA VAL A 167 -14.90 -6.82 17.34
C VAL A 167 -13.86 -6.60 18.43
N SER A 168 -12.60 -6.98 18.21
CA SER A 168 -11.54 -6.79 19.21
C SER A 168 -11.29 -5.30 19.50
N VAL A 169 -11.27 -4.46 18.47
CA VAL A 169 -11.18 -2.99 18.61
C VAL A 169 -12.36 -2.46 19.42
N LEU A 170 -13.58 -2.93 19.15
CA LEU A 170 -14.77 -2.49 19.88
C LEU A 170 -14.70 -2.90 21.36
N VAL A 171 -14.23 -4.11 21.67
CA VAL A 171 -14.00 -4.57 23.04
C VAL A 171 -12.97 -3.69 23.76
N VAL A 172 -11.87 -3.32 23.10
CA VAL A 172 -10.84 -2.42 23.66
C VAL A 172 -11.42 -1.03 23.92
N ILE A 173 -12.22 -0.49 23.00
CA ILE A 173 -12.90 0.81 23.20
C ILE A 173 -13.82 0.77 24.43
N VAL A 174 -14.64 -0.28 24.56
CA VAL A 174 -15.55 -0.44 25.69
C VAL A 174 -14.77 -0.62 27.01
N ALA A 175 -13.71 -1.42 27.01
CA ALA A 175 -12.84 -1.61 28.16
C ALA A 175 -12.16 -0.30 28.58
N CYS A 176 -11.65 0.47 27.61
CA CYS A 176 -11.02 1.77 27.86
C CYS A 176 -12.03 2.79 28.42
N TRP A 177 -13.24 2.84 27.85
CA TRP A 177 -14.32 3.69 28.36
C TRP A 177 -14.70 3.34 29.81
N PHE A 178 -14.83 2.05 30.11
CA PHE A 178 -15.14 1.58 31.45
C PHE A 178 -14.01 1.90 32.44
N GLY A 179 -12.76 1.62 32.05
CA GLY A 179 -11.56 1.94 32.84
C GLY A 179 -11.43 3.44 33.13
N LEU A 180 -11.59 4.30 32.12
CA LEU A 180 -11.55 5.75 32.28
C LEU A 180 -12.64 6.24 33.25
N ARG A 181 -13.86 5.71 33.10
CA ARG A 181 -15.01 6.09 33.95
C ARG A 181 -14.77 5.72 35.41
N GLN A 182 -14.22 4.55 35.68
CA GLN A 182 -14.01 4.05 37.04
C GLN A 182 -12.75 4.64 37.70
N VAL A 183 -11.65 4.80 36.96
CA VAL A 183 -10.36 5.23 37.51
C VAL A 183 -10.24 6.75 37.62
N LEU A 184 -10.84 7.52 36.70
CA LEU A 184 -10.68 8.97 36.63
C LEU A 184 -11.98 9.73 36.95
N ILE A 185 -13.09 9.40 36.28
CA ILE A 185 -14.30 10.26 36.35
C ILE A 185 -14.99 10.16 37.71
N GLN A 186 -15.21 8.95 38.24
CA GLN A 186 -15.89 8.77 39.53
C GLN A 186 -15.13 9.39 40.71
N PRO A 187 -13.81 9.15 40.88
CA PRO A 187 -13.05 9.75 41.98
C PRO A 187 -12.98 11.28 41.89
N LEU A 188 -12.86 11.84 40.67
CA LEU A 188 -12.87 13.29 40.47
C LEU A 188 -14.18 13.93 40.96
N GLN A 189 -15.32 13.29 40.70
CA GLN A 189 -16.63 13.77 41.17
C GLN A 189 -16.71 13.74 42.71
N GLN A 190 -16.15 12.71 43.34
CA GLN A 190 -16.09 12.60 44.80
C GLN A 190 -15.20 13.67 45.43
N LEU A 191 -14.03 13.95 44.83
CA LEU A 191 -13.14 15.02 45.28
C LEU A 191 -13.79 16.39 45.15
N LEU A 192 -14.47 16.64 44.03
CA LEU A 192 -15.18 17.89 43.82
C LEU A 192 -16.33 18.09 44.82
N ALA A 193 -17.02 17.01 45.20
CA ALA A 193 -18.02 17.03 46.27
C ALA A 193 -17.40 17.38 47.63
N HIS A 194 -16.24 16.82 47.98
CA HIS A 194 -15.52 17.14 49.22
C HIS A 194 -15.09 18.61 49.27
N ILE A 195 -14.52 19.16 48.19
CA ILE A 195 -14.13 20.56 48.13
C ILE A 195 -15.36 21.47 48.35
N ARG A 196 -16.50 21.13 47.74
CA ARG A 196 -17.76 21.89 47.95
C ARG A 196 -18.24 21.81 49.41
N ALA A 197 -18.13 20.65 50.06
CA ALA A 197 -18.49 20.51 51.47
C ALA A 197 -17.59 21.39 52.38
N ILE A 198 -16.27 21.35 52.18
CA ILE A 198 -15.31 22.21 52.90
C ILE A 198 -15.64 23.68 52.68
N ALA A 199 -15.91 24.09 51.44
CA ALA A 199 -16.28 25.46 51.10
C ALA A 199 -17.59 25.91 51.77
N SER A 200 -18.50 24.98 52.08
CA SER A 200 -19.74 25.26 52.81
C SER A 200 -19.59 25.27 54.34
N GLY A 201 -18.39 24.99 54.86
CA GLY A 201 -18.10 24.93 56.30
C GLY A 201 -18.36 23.58 56.95
N ASP A 202 -18.78 22.57 56.19
CA ASP A 202 -18.92 21.19 56.67
C ASP A 202 -17.57 20.46 56.58
N LEU A 203 -16.88 20.37 57.72
CA LEU A 203 -15.59 19.69 57.85
C LEU A 203 -15.73 18.24 58.35
N THR A 204 -16.95 17.69 58.43
CA THR A 204 -17.21 16.38 59.08
C THR A 204 -17.25 15.20 58.11
N GLN A 205 -17.19 15.44 56.80
CA GLN A 205 -17.23 14.40 55.77
C GLN A 205 -16.01 13.46 55.87
N PRO A 206 -16.20 12.13 55.93
CA PRO A 206 -15.10 11.16 55.99
C PRO A 206 -14.38 11.05 54.65
N SER A 207 -13.05 11.14 54.65
CA SER A 207 -12.22 10.99 53.45
C SER A 207 -11.94 9.52 53.15
N PHE A 208 -12.19 9.08 51.92
CA PHE A 208 -11.82 7.76 51.44
C PHE A 208 -10.68 7.91 50.44
N VAL A 209 -9.45 7.60 50.87
CA VAL A 209 -8.26 7.60 50.01
C VAL A 209 -7.86 6.15 49.75
N GLU A 210 -8.45 5.54 48.73
CA GLU A 210 -7.98 4.26 48.20
C GLU A 210 -7.38 4.48 46.80
N GLY A 211 -6.10 4.17 46.66
CA GLY A 211 -5.38 4.27 45.39
C GLY A 211 -3.88 4.51 45.56
N ARG A 212 -3.13 4.32 44.46
CA ARG A 212 -1.69 4.66 44.35
C ARG A 212 -1.42 5.63 43.19
N ASN A 213 -2.44 6.32 42.71
CA ASN A 213 -2.39 7.22 41.55
C ASN A 213 -2.42 8.70 42.00
N GLU A 214 -2.27 9.61 41.05
CA GLU A 214 -2.25 11.06 41.26
C GLU A 214 -3.54 11.56 41.92
N MET A 215 -4.67 10.88 41.71
CA MET A 215 -5.94 11.19 42.38
C MET A 215 -5.87 10.94 43.88
N SER A 216 -5.23 9.84 44.30
CA SER A 216 -4.99 9.57 45.73
C SER A 216 -4.03 10.58 46.36
N GLN A 217 -3.04 11.07 45.62
CA GLN A 217 -2.13 12.12 46.08
C GLN A 217 -2.85 13.48 46.23
N LEU A 218 -3.70 13.85 45.27
CA LEU A 218 -4.54 15.04 45.35
C LEU A 218 -5.51 14.96 46.53
N ALA A 219 -6.14 13.79 46.74
CA ALA A 219 -7.02 13.54 47.87
C ALA A 219 -6.32 13.73 49.22
N ALA A 220 -5.08 13.23 49.34
CA ALA A 220 -4.28 13.38 50.55
C ALA A 220 -3.96 14.86 50.85
N GLY A 221 -3.61 15.66 49.84
CA GLY A 221 -3.37 17.11 50.02
C GLY A 221 -4.62 17.87 50.48
N ILE A 222 -5.80 17.52 49.95
CA ILE A 222 -7.08 18.10 50.40
C ILE A 222 -7.38 17.73 51.85
N GLN A 223 -7.06 16.50 52.26
CA GLN A 223 -7.24 16.05 53.63
C GLN A 223 -6.34 16.81 54.63
N GLU A 224 -5.08 17.06 54.28
CA GLU A 224 -4.16 17.86 55.10
C GLU A 224 -4.67 19.30 55.28
N MET A 225 -5.20 19.89 54.20
CA MET A 225 -5.86 21.21 54.25
C MET A 225 -7.09 21.18 55.18
N GLN A 226 -7.96 20.18 55.05
CA GLN A 226 -9.15 20.02 55.89
C GLN A 226 -8.77 19.90 57.39
N GLN A 227 -7.77 19.08 57.72
CA GLN A 227 -7.30 18.92 59.11
C GLN A 227 -6.75 20.23 59.69
N SER A 228 -5.99 20.98 58.90
CA SER A 228 -5.48 22.30 59.30
C SER A 228 -6.61 23.29 59.58
N LEU A 229 -7.67 23.26 58.76
CA LEU A 229 -8.87 24.07 58.99
C LEU A 229 -9.62 23.64 60.26
N VAL A 230 -9.79 22.34 60.51
CA VAL A 230 -10.43 21.82 61.74
C VAL A 230 -9.67 22.26 62.98
N MET A 231 -8.33 22.15 62.97
CA MET A 231 -7.48 22.61 64.09
C MET A 231 -7.61 24.11 64.31
N THR A 232 -7.58 24.90 63.24
CA THR A 232 -7.71 26.36 63.32
C THR A 232 -9.06 26.76 63.91
N VAL A 233 -10.16 26.19 63.40
CA VAL A 233 -11.52 26.47 63.90
C VAL A 233 -11.69 26.00 65.34
N SER A 234 -11.12 24.85 65.73
CA SER A 234 -11.15 24.38 67.12
C SER A 234 -10.40 25.32 68.06
N ASN A 235 -9.19 25.74 67.71
CA ASN A 235 -8.41 26.68 68.52
C ASN A 235 -9.13 28.02 68.70
N VAL A 236 -9.78 28.53 67.64
CA VAL A 236 -10.59 29.76 67.72
C VAL A 236 -11.79 29.56 68.65
N ARG A 237 -12.46 28.40 68.56
CA ARG A 237 -13.60 28.07 69.41
C ARG A 237 -13.19 27.93 70.88
N ASP A 238 -12.14 27.18 71.17
CA ASP A 238 -11.61 26.98 72.53
C ASP A 238 -11.15 28.31 73.13
N GLY A 239 -10.50 29.17 72.32
CA GLY A 239 -10.15 30.53 72.72
C GLY A 239 -11.38 31.38 73.04
N SER A 240 -12.45 31.27 72.26
CA SER A 240 -13.73 31.95 72.54
C SER A 240 -14.38 31.44 73.83
N ASP A 241 -14.36 30.13 74.09
CA ASP A 241 -14.91 29.52 75.32
C ASP A 241 -14.10 29.93 76.56
N ALA A 242 -12.77 30.01 76.42
CA ALA A 242 -11.87 30.53 77.45
C ALA A 242 -12.11 32.01 77.74
N ILE A 243 -12.33 32.85 76.70
CA ILE A 243 -12.68 34.26 76.87
C ILE A 243 -14.05 34.40 77.55
N PHE A 244 -15.04 33.60 77.17
CA PHE A 244 -16.37 33.64 77.78
C PHE A 244 -16.32 33.25 79.26
N THR A 245 -15.59 32.18 79.58
CA THR A 245 -15.37 31.72 80.95
C THR A 245 -14.59 32.77 81.75
N GLY A 246 -13.48 33.27 81.22
CA GLY A 246 -12.67 34.30 81.85
C GLY A 246 -13.42 35.62 82.06
N ALA A 247 -14.26 36.05 81.11
CA ALA A 247 -15.11 37.22 81.26
C ALA A 247 -16.14 37.03 82.38
N SER A 248 -16.70 35.83 82.50
CA SER A 248 -17.64 35.46 83.57
C SER A 248 -16.97 35.43 84.94
N GLU A 249 -15.75 34.89 85.02
CA GLU A 249 -14.94 34.88 86.25
C GLU A 249 -14.46 36.27 86.65
N ILE A 250 -14.05 37.13 85.70
CA ILE A 250 -13.67 38.52 85.96
C ILE A 250 -14.89 39.30 86.50
N ALA A 251 -16.07 39.09 85.92
CA ALA A 251 -17.30 39.72 86.41
C ALA A 251 -17.60 39.30 87.86
N ALA A 252 -17.44 38.01 88.18
CA ALA A 252 -17.60 37.50 89.55
C ALA A 252 -16.49 37.97 90.51
N GLY A 253 -15.25 37.99 90.05
CA GLY A 253 -14.07 38.38 90.82
C GLY A 253 -14.02 39.88 91.13
N ASN A 254 -14.45 40.74 90.21
CA ASN A 254 -14.62 42.17 90.51
C ASN A 254 -15.64 42.40 91.63
N ASN A 255 -16.69 41.59 91.68
CA ASN A 255 -17.70 41.66 92.74
C ASN A 255 -17.11 41.23 94.12
N ASP A 256 -16.23 40.23 94.15
CA ASP A 256 -15.58 39.74 95.39
C ASP A 256 -14.36 40.60 95.82
N LEU A 257 -13.57 41.12 94.88
CA LEU A 257 -12.45 42.03 95.15
C LEU A 257 -12.93 43.36 95.71
N SER A 258 -14.07 43.88 95.23
CA SER A 258 -14.78 44.99 95.88
C SER A 258 -15.15 44.68 97.34
N ALA A 259 -15.28 43.41 97.72
CA ALA A 259 -15.59 42.99 99.09
C ALA A 259 -14.35 42.67 99.96
N ARG A 260 -13.17 42.38 99.38
CA ARG A 260 -12.05 41.74 100.10
C ARG A 260 -10.68 42.42 100.04
N ALA A 261 -10.53 43.59 99.43
CA ALA A 261 -9.25 44.33 99.33
C ALA A 261 -8.74 44.91 100.67
N GLY A 262 -8.52 44.05 101.66
CA GLY A 262 -8.12 44.38 103.03
C GLY A 262 -6.69 43.99 103.44
N GLU A 263 -6.15 42.77 103.19
CA GLU A 263 -5.00 42.35 104.06
C GLU A 263 -3.97 41.24 103.67
N GLN A 264 -3.66 40.87 102.41
CA GLN A 264 -2.62 39.81 102.15
C GLN A 264 -1.62 40.08 101.01
N GLY A 265 -0.59 40.92 101.24
CA GLY A 265 0.43 41.25 100.22
C GLY A 265 1.68 40.34 100.13
N ARG A 266 1.90 39.41 101.08
CA ARG A 266 3.21 38.71 101.20
C ARG A 266 3.36 37.43 100.37
N SER A 267 2.29 36.71 100.06
CA SER A 267 2.35 35.50 99.20
C SER A 267 2.52 35.86 97.71
N PHE A 268 1.98 37.00 97.28
CA PHE A 268 2.09 37.50 95.90
C PHE A 268 3.53 37.76 95.46
N ALA A 269 4.40 38.22 96.37
CA ALA A 269 5.79 38.53 96.04
C ALA A 269 6.60 37.29 95.58
N VAL A 270 6.38 36.13 96.21
CA VAL A 270 7.08 34.88 95.85
C VAL A 270 6.56 34.30 94.53
N VAL A 271 5.24 34.37 94.32
CA VAL A 271 4.62 33.95 93.05
C VAL A 271 5.09 34.83 91.90
N ALA A 272 5.15 36.16 92.09
CA ALA A 272 5.68 37.09 91.10
C ALA A 272 7.14 36.77 90.71
N GLY A 273 7.98 36.36 91.67
CA GLY A 273 9.35 35.93 91.40
C GLY A 273 9.45 34.68 90.51
N LYS A 274 8.61 33.65 90.79
CA LYS A 274 8.55 32.44 89.96
C LYS A 274 8.02 32.71 88.56
N VAL A 275 6.97 33.55 88.44
CA VAL A 275 6.42 33.98 87.15
C VAL A 275 7.46 34.74 86.34
N ARG A 276 8.24 35.62 86.97
CA ARG A 276 9.34 36.34 86.30
C ARG A 276 10.43 35.41 85.78
N SER A 277 10.86 34.43 86.57
CA SER A 277 11.87 33.45 86.15
C SER A 277 11.37 32.57 85.00
N LEU A 278 10.11 32.13 85.04
CA LEU A 278 9.49 31.35 83.96
C LEU A 278 9.34 32.19 82.68
N ALA A 279 8.95 33.45 82.80
CA ALA A 279 8.86 34.38 81.68
C ALA A 279 10.23 34.61 81.02
N GLN A 280 11.30 34.77 81.80
CA GLN A 280 12.66 34.90 81.28
C GLN A 280 13.12 33.64 80.53
N ARG A 281 12.85 32.45 81.07
CA ARG A 281 13.15 31.18 80.39
C ARG A 281 12.36 31.02 79.10
N SER A 282 11.09 31.40 79.10
CA SER A 282 10.23 31.35 77.91
C SER A 282 10.69 32.33 76.84
N ALA A 283 11.10 33.54 77.23
CA ALA A 283 11.67 34.53 76.31
C ALA A 283 12.98 34.06 75.67
N GLN A 284 13.85 33.39 76.45
CA GLN A 284 15.10 32.83 75.94
C GLN A 284 14.84 31.68 74.95
N ALA A 285 13.95 30.75 75.28
CA ALA A 285 13.56 29.67 74.38
C ALA A 285 12.93 30.20 73.08
N ALA A 286 12.09 31.23 73.16
CA ALA A 286 11.51 31.88 71.99
C ALA A 286 12.59 32.51 71.08
N LYS A 287 13.66 33.08 71.66
CA LYS A 287 14.78 33.63 70.90
C LYS A 287 15.59 32.55 70.18
N GLU A 288 15.80 31.41 70.82
CA GLU A 288 16.49 30.26 70.21
C GLU A 288 15.67 29.65 69.06
N ILE A 289 14.35 29.48 69.24
CA ILE A 289 13.45 29.05 68.18
C ILE A 289 13.47 30.02 67.00
N LYS A 290 13.44 31.33 67.26
CA LYS A 290 13.55 32.35 66.21
C LYS A 290 14.83 32.16 65.39
N GLY A 291 15.98 31.91 66.04
CA GLY A 291 17.24 31.65 65.35
C GLY A 291 17.21 30.38 64.48
N LEU A 292 16.59 29.29 64.97
CA LEU A 292 16.42 28.06 64.20
C LEU A 292 15.51 28.24 62.97
N ILE A 293 14.46 29.07 63.10
CA ILE A 293 13.58 29.42 61.99
C ILE A 293 14.35 30.24 60.93
N GLU A 294 15.12 31.25 61.36
CA GLU A 294 15.94 32.06 60.46
C GLU A 294 16.96 31.19 59.69
N ASP A 295 17.62 30.23 60.37
CA ASP A 295 18.54 29.28 59.72
C ASP A 295 17.79 28.36 58.73
N SER A 296 16.61 27.86 59.11
CA SER A 296 15.79 27.00 58.25
C SER A 296 15.36 27.72 56.97
N VAL A 297 14.91 28.98 57.09
CA VAL A 297 14.54 29.82 55.93
C VAL A 297 15.75 30.05 55.03
N SER A 298 16.92 30.33 55.60
CA SER A 298 18.16 30.50 54.83
C SER A 298 18.53 29.25 54.02
N ARG A 299 18.40 28.07 54.64
CA ARG A 299 18.66 26.77 53.98
C ARG A 299 17.65 26.49 52.88
N VAL A 300 16.36 26.77 53.10
CA VAL A 300 15.31 26.63 52.07
C VAL A 300 15.60 27.55 50.88
N ASN A 301 15.95 28.81 51.12
CA ASN A 301 16.29 29.74 50.05
C ASN A 301 17.52 29.27 49.26
N THR A 302 18.55 28.78 49.95
CA THR A 302 19.76 28.25 49.30
C THR A 302 19.47 26.96 48.53
N GLY A 303 18.56 26.11 49.02
CA GLY A 303 18.10 24.90 48.34
C GLY A 303 17.20 25.17 47.13
N SER A 304 16.48 26.30 47.11
CA SER A 304 15.60 26.68 46.00
C SER A 304 16.36 26.96 44.71
N VAL A 305 17.54 27.60 44.80
CA VAL A 305 18.35 28.00 43.63
C VAL A 305 18.79 26.81 42.75
N PRO A 306 19.40 25.72 43.28
CA PRO A 306 19.78 24.58 42.46
C PRO A 306 18.57 23.80 41.92
N VAL A 307 17.43 23.83 42.61
CA VAL A 307 16.18 23.20 42.13
C VAL A 307 15.60 23.98 40.94
N GLU A 308 15.61 25.31 41.00
CA GLU A 308 15.23 26.17 39.87
C GLU A 308 16.13 25.91 38.65
N SER A 309 17.44 25.86 38.85
CA SER A 309 18.40 25.53 37.78
C SER A 309 18.22 24.11 37.20
N ALA A 310 17.85 23.13 38.04
CA ALA A 310 17.49 21.79 37.57
C ALA A 310 16.20 21.82 36.73
N GLY A 311 15.23 22.67 37.10
CA GLY A 311 14.01 22.92 36.32
C GLY A 311 14.32 23.48 34.93
N ASP A 312 15.18 24.51 34.85
CA ASP A 312 15.63 25.09 33.57
C ASP A 312 16.35 24.05 32.70
N THR A 313 17.18 23.21 33.31
CA THR A 313 17.90 22.15 32.60
C THR A 313 16.92 21.13 32.02
N MET A 314 15.89 20.74 32.77
CA MET A 314 14.85 19.83 32.25
C MET A 314 14.03 20.47 31.13
N SER A 315 13.73 21.77 31.21
CA SER A 315 13.06 22.51 30.13
C SER A 315 13.89 22.50 28.83
N ASN A 316 15.21 22.70 28.96
CA ASN A 316 16.14 22.62 27.84
C ASN A 316 16.22 21.20 27.25
N ILE A 317 16.20 20.16 28.08
CA ILE A 317 16.16 18.77 27.61
C ILE A 317 14.88 18.50 26.82
N VAL A 318 13.72 18.92 27.32
CA VAL A 318 12.44 18.75 26.60
C VAL A 318 12.51 19.45 25.24
N SER A 319 13.02 20.69 25.20
CA SER A 319 13.19 21.44 23.95
C SER A 319 14.15 20.76 22.97
N ALA A 320 15.22 20.15 23.45
CA ALA A 320 16.17 19.39 22.64
C ALA A 320 15.53 18.11 22.07
N VAL A 321 14.76 17.38 22.88
CA VAL A 321 14.05 16.17 22.47
C VAL A 321 12.98 16.49 21.41
N THR A 322 12.25 17.59 21.56
CA THR A 322 11.31 18.07 20.53
C THR A 322 12.02 18.30 19.21
N ARG A 323 13.17 18.99 19.22
CA ARG A 323 13.97 19.25 18.01
C ARG A 323 14.47 17.97 17.36
N VAL A 324 14.88 16.97 18.15
CA VAL A 324 15.25 15.64 17.61
C VAL A 324 14.05 14.96 16.96
N THR A 325 12.86 15.09 17.55
CA THR A 325 11.61 14.53 16.99
C THR A 325 11.28 15.18 15.65
N ASP A 326 11.41 16.51 15.54
CA ASP A 326 11.21 17.23 14.29
C ASP A 326 12.19 16.75 13.19
N ILE A 327 13.48 16.60 13.53
CA ILE A 327 14.49 16.05 12.62
C ILE A 327 14.15 14.62 12.18
N MET A 328 13.66 13.77 13.08
CA MET A 328 13.21 12.43 12.71
C MET A 328 12.01 12.47 11.76
N GLY A 329 11.10 13.44 11.93
CA GLY A 329 10.01 13.70 11.00
C GLY A 329 10.51 14.11 9.60
N GLU A 330 11.47 15.03 9.53
CA GLU A 330 12.11 15.44 8.27
C GLU A 330 12.84 14.28 7.60
N ILE A 331 13.59 13.47 8.35
CA ILE A 331 14.29 12.28 7.83
C ILE A 331 13.29 11.26 7.27
N ALA A 332 12.18 11.01 7.98
CA ALA A 332 11.16 10.09 7.52
C ALA A 332 10.53 10.57 6.20
N SER A 333 10.23 11.87 6.09
CA SER A 333 9.70 12.46 4.86
C SER A 333 10.71 12.40 3.71
N ALA A 334 11.98 12.71 3.97
CA ALA A 334 13.05 12.62 2.98
C ALA A 334 13.29 11.17 2.51
N SER A 335 13.19 10.21 3.43
CA SER A 335 13.34 8.78 3.12
C SER A 335 12.19 8.26 2.25
N ASP A 336 10.96 8.69 2.51
CA ASP A 336 9.80 8.35 1.66
C ASP A 336 9.97 8.92 0.24
N GLU A 337 10.43 10.16 0.11
CA GLU A 337 10.69 10.78 -1.18
C GLU A 337 11.85 10.09 -1.93
N GLN A 338 12.94 9.74 -1.23
CA GLN A 338 14.04 8.96 -1.80
C GLN A 338 13.57 7.59 -2.28
N SER A 339 12.71 6.90 -1.53
CA SER A 339 12.17 5.60 -1.95
C SER A 339 11.38 5.73 -3.25
N ARG A 340 10.52 6.74 -3.36
CA ARG A 340 9.77 7.02 -4.60
C ARG A 340 10.71 7.37 -5.76
N GLY A 341 11.75 8.16 -5.49
CA GLY A 341 12.79 8.49 -6.46
C GLY A 341 13.52 7.24 -6.97
N ILE A 342 13.86 6.30 -6.08
CA ILE A 342 14.50 5.02 -6.44
C ILE A 342 13.56 4.17 -7.30
N ASP A 343 12.27 4.10 -6.99
CA ASP A 343 11.30 3.38 -7.83
C ASP A 343 11.23 3.99 -9.24
N GLN A 344 11.24 5.31 -9.35
CA GLN A 344 11.27 6.01 -10.64
C GLN A 344 12.56 5.76 -11.42
N VAL A 345 13.71 5.76 -10.74
CA VAL A 345 15.00 5.38 -11.35
C VAL A 345 14.97 3.92 -11.81
N GLY A 346 14.40 3.01 -11.02
CA GLY A 346 14.24 1.60 -11.40
C GLY A 346 13.42 1.41 -12.68
N LEU A 347 12.33 2.17 -12.83
CA LEU A 347 11.54 2.20 -14.07
C LEU A 347 12.36 2.73 -15.25
N ALA A 348 13.10 3.82 -15.05
CA ALA A 348 13.95 4.42 -16.09
C ALA A 348 15.07 3.47 -16.54
N VAL A 349 15.71 2.76 -15.61
CA VAL A 349 16.75 1.77 -15.91
C VAL A 349 16.17 0.59 -16.70
N THR A 350 14.98 0.12 -16.33
CA THR A 350 14.29 -0.95 -17.07
C THR A 350 13.96 -0.53 -18.51
N GLU A 351 13.51 0.72 -18.71
CA GLU A 351 13.26 1.24 -20.06
C GLU A 351 14.55 1.45 -20.85
N MET A 352 15.62 1.93 -20.20
CA MET A 352 16.96 2.01 -20.81
C MET A 352 17.48 0.64 -21.22
N ASP A 353 17.28 -0.40 -20.41
CA ASP A 353 17.66 -1.76 -20.76
C ASP A 353 16.88 -2.25 -21.99
N ARG A 354 15.57 -1.98 -22.05
CA ARG A 354 14.73 -2.30 -23.21
C ARG A 354 15.24 -1.63 -24.50
N VAL A 355 15.56 -0.33 -24.44
CA VAL A 355 16.11 0.41 -25.59
C VAL A 355 17.51 -0.08 -25.95
N THR A 356 18.33 -0.46 -24.97
CA THR A 356 19.67 -1.00 -25.20
C THR A 356 19.61 -2.34 -25.92
N GLN A 357 18.73 -3.25 -25.49
CA GLN A 357 18.47 -4.51 -26.19
C GLN A 357 17.92 -4.29 -27.61
N GLN A 358 16.98 -3.34 -27.77
CA GLN A 358 16.46 -2.97 -29.09
C GLN A 358 17.56 -2.40 -30.01
N ASN A 359 18.47 -1.59 -29.47
CA ASN A 359 19.60 -1.06 -30.24
C ASN A 359 20.57 -2.19 -30.63
N ALA A 360 20.82 -3.16 -29.76
CA ALA A 360 21.64 -4.33 -30.10
C ALA A 360 21.01 -5.13 -31.24
N SER A 361 19.69 -5.38 -31.20
CA SER A 361 19.00 -6.06 -32.31
C SER A 361 19.00 -5.26 -33.61
N LEU A 362 18.84 -3.93 -33.52
CA LEU A 362 18.92 -3.04 -34.68
C LEU A 362 20.32 -3.02 -35.30
N VAL A 363 21.37 -3.11 -34.49
CA VAL A 363 22.75 -3.22 -34.97
C VAL A 363 22.97 -4.57 -35.66
N GLU A 364 22.44 -5.68 -35.14
CA GLU A 364 22.46 -6.97 -35.84
C GLU A 364 21.70 -6.93 -37.17
N GLU A 365 20.52 -6.32 -37.20
CA GLU A 365 19.73 -6.15 -38.43
C GLU A 365 20.44 -5.24 -39.44
N SER A 366 21.11 -4.19 -38.96
CA SER A 366 21.94 -3.31 -39.80
C SER A 366 23.21 -4.02 -40.31
N ALA A 367 23.78 -4.93 -39.54
CA ALA A 367 24.86 -5.81 -40.01
C ALA A 367 24.36 -6.76 -41.10
N ALA A 368 23.11 -7.23 -41.04
CA ALA A 368 22.49 -7.96 -42.14
C ALA A 368 22.29 -7.07 -43.39
N ALA A 369 22.17 -5.75 -43.25
CA ALA A 369 22.23 -4.83 -44.39
C ALA A 369 23.62 -4.81 -45.06
N ALA A 370 24.70 -5.24 -44.40
CA ALA A 370 25.97 -5.49 -45.08
C ALA A 370 25.87 -6.62 -46.12
N ALA A 371 24.92 -7.54 -45.98
CA ALA A 371 24.62 -8.53 -47.03
C ALA A 371 24.06 -7.88 -48.31
N LEU A 372 23.44 -6.68 -48.22
CA LEU A 372 23.08 -5.91 -49.42
C LEU A 372 24.30 -5.40 -50.18
N GLU A 373 25.42 -5.13 -49.49
CA GLU A 373 26.66 -4.74 -50.15
C GLU A 373 27.27 -5.92 -50.93
N ASP A 374 27.18 -7.12 -50.37
CA ASP A 374 27.54 -8.37 -51.08
C ASP A 374 26.64 -8.61 -52.30
N GLN A 375 25.33 -8.36 -52.16
CA GLN A 375 24.37 -8.42 -53.27
C GLN A 375 24.65 -7.39 -54.36
N ALA A 376 25.01 -6.17 -53.98
CA ALA A 376 25.37 -5.09 -54.90
C ALA A 376 26.68 -5.39 -55.63
N SER A 377 27.66 -5.99 -54.95
CA SER A 377 28.89 -6.51 -55.56
C SER A 377 28.58 -7.61 -56.58
N HIS A 378 27.72 -8.57 -56.22
CA HIS A 378 27.25 -9.62 -57.12
C HIS A 378 26.52 -9.07 -58.36
N LEU A 379 25.64 -8.07 -58.20
CA LEU A 379 24.99 -7.38 -59.32
C LEU A 379 26.02 -6.67 -60.19
N LYS A 380 26.98 -5.95 -59.60
CA LYS A 380 28.04 -5.27 -60.35
C LYS A 380 28.89 -6.25 -61.16
N GLN A 381 29.18 -7.43 -60.61
CA GLN A 381 29.89 -8.50 -61.30
C GLN A 381 29.05 -9.11 -62.42
N ALA A 382 27.76 -9.37 -62.20
CA ALA A 382 26.84 -9.89 -63.21
C ALA A 382 26.69 -8.92 -64.40
N VAL A 383 26.65 -7.62 -64.13
CA VAL A 383 26.54 -6.58 -65.16
C VAL A 383 27.90 -6.31 -65.84
N SER A 384 29.03 -6.63 -65.21
CA SER A 384 30.38 -6.46 -65.78
C SER A 384 30.66 -7.32 -67.02
N VAL A 385 29.85 -8.37 -67.24
CA VAL A 385 29.89 -9.19 -68.45
C VAL A 385 29.36 -8.41 -69.67
N PHE A 386 28.52 -7.40 -69.46
CA PHE A 386 28.00 -6.56 -70.53
C PHE A 386 28.98 -5.41 -70.84
N ASN A 387 29.77 -5.57 -71.90
CA ASN A 387 30.58 -4.50 -72.45
C ASN A 387 29.69 -3.52 -73.25
N ILE A 388 29.21 -2.48 -72.59
CA ILE A 388 28.53 -1.36 -73.23
C ILE A 388 29.61 -0.43 -73.79
N GLY A 389 29.91 -0.58 -75.09
CA GLY A 389 30.88 0.27 -75.78
C GLY A 389 30.59 1.75 -75.51
N LYS A 390 31.65 2.56 -75.30
CA LYS A 390 31.57 4.00 -74.97
C LYS A 390 30.70 4.82 -75.94
N GLU A 391 30.46 4.32 -77.15
CA GLU A 391 29.57 4.94 -78.14
C GLU A 391 28.07 4.81 -77.83
N PHE A 392 27.62 3.71 -77.19
CA PHE A 392 26.18 3.49 -76.95
C PHE A 392 25.64 4.29 -75.76
N VAL A 393 26.47 4.53 -74.74
CA VAL A 393 26.09 5.32 -73.54
C VAL A 393 25.89 6.81 -73.91
N ALA A 394 26.72 7.34 -74.81
CA ALA A 394 26.58 8.70 -75.31
C ALA A 394 25.32 8.91 -76.18
N GLN A 395 24.80 7.86 -76.82
CA GLN A 395 23.55 7.94 -77.60
C GLN A 395 22.28 7.74 -76.76
N ALA A 396 22.31 6.91 -75.72
CA ALA A 396 21.14 6.69 -74.85
C ALA A 396 20.83 7.90 -73.95
N VAL A 397 21.86 8.60 -73.45
CA VAL A 397 21.69 9.84 -72.64
C VAL A 397 21.17 11.00 -73.49
N ASN A 398 21.51 11.04 -74.79
CA ASN A 398 21.06 12.10 -75.69
C ASN A 398 19.62 11.93 -76.22
N LYS A 399 19.01 10.74 -76.10
CA LYS A 399 17.65 10.49 -76.63
C LYS A 399 16.51 10.71 -75.64
N THR A 400 16.81 10.93 -74.35
CA THR A 400 15.79 11.16 -73.32
C THR A 400 15.83 12.58 -72.73
N THR A 401 16.69 13.46 -73.26
CA THR A 401 16.74 14.89 -72.88
C THR A 401 15.93 15.74 -73.87
N ALA A 402 14.71 15.28 -74.20
CA ALA A 402 13.73 16.09 -74.90
C ALA A 402 12.40 15.99 -74.13
N THR A 403 12.02 17.11 -73.52
CA THR A 403 10.65 17.41 -73.06
C THR A 403 10.23 16.78 -71.72
N LYS A 404 10.51 17.47 -70.60
CA LYS A 404 9.52 18.22 -69.79
C LYS A 404 10.23 18.75 -68.55
N SER A 405 10.40 20.07 -68.45
CA SER A 405 10.82 20.73 -67.21
C SER A 405 9.77 20.48 -66.14
N PHE A 406 10.02 19.55 -65.22
CA PHE A 406 9.33 19.51 -63.94
C PHE A 406 9.94 20.59 -63.06
N GLN A 407 9.16 21.63 -62.78
CA GLN A 407 9.45 22.55 -61.68
C GLN A 407 9.41 21.74 -60.37
N LEU A 408 10.54 21.67 -59.66
CA LEU A 408 10.52 21.32 -58.25
C LEU A 408 10.05 22.55 -57.50
N ASP A 409 8.83 22.50 -56.98
CA ASP A 409 8.42 23.37 -55.88
C ASP A 409 9.36 23.16 -54.69
N ALA A 410 9.61 24.27 -53.98
CA ALA A 410 10.52 24.39 -52.86
C ALA A 410 10.41 23.24 -51.83
N PRO A 411 11.51 22.89 -51.13
CA PRO A 411 11.45 21.88 -50.08
C PRO A 411 10.47 22.32 -48.99
N LEU A 412 9.42 21.51 -48.79
CA LEU A 412 8.57 21.56 -47.62
C LEU A 412 9.46 21.53 -46.38
N THR A 413 9.51 22.67 -45.69
CA THR A 413 10.14 22.80 -44.39
C THR A 413 9.36 21.90 -43.43
N VAL A 414 9.87 20.72 -43.13
CA VAL A 414 9.37 19.92 -42.02
C VAL A 414 9.66 20.74 -40.77
N ALA A 415 8.62 21.38 -40.25
CA ALA A 415 8.65 22.07 -38.97
C ALA A 415 9.08 21.05 -37.91
N ARG A 416 10.33 21.18 -37.47
CA ARG A 416 10.80 20.56 -36.23
C ARG A 416 10.01 21.24 -35.12
N GLN A 417 8.96 20.59 -34.64
CA GLN A 417 8.35 20.97 -33.37
C GLN A 417 9.46 20.90 -32.32
N SER A 418 9.95 22.08 -31.94
CA SER A 418 10.72 22.27 -30.72
C SER A 418 9.80 21.87 -29.57
N ALA A 419 10.00 20.66 -29.04
CA ALA A 419 9.59 20.38 -27.67
C ALA A 419 10.27 21.44 -26.80
N SER A 420 9.44 22.25 -26.12
CA SER A 420 9.87 23.17 -25.08
C SER A 420 10.65 22.39 -24.03
N ARG A 421 11.98 22.48 -24.11
CA ARG A 421 12.85 22.18 -22.97
C ARG A 421 12.65 23.35 -22.02
N GLY A 422 11.80 23.14 -21.03
CA GLY A 422 11.84 23.95 -19.81
C GLY A 422 13.20 23.74 -19.19
N ASP A 423 13.95 24.83 -19.06
CA ASP A 423 15.04 24.93 -18.11
C ASP A 423 14.50 24.58 -16.73
N ASP A 424 15.01 23.49 -16.15
CA ASP A 424 15.11 23.34 -14.70
C ASP A 424 16.39 22.54 -14.41
N ASN A 425 17.46 23.33 -14.29
CA ASN A 425 18.39 23.30 -13.17
C ASN A 425 18.86 21.91 -12.68
N TRP A 426 19.97 21.41 -13.23
CA TRP A 426 20.70 20.24 -12.71
C TRP A 426 22.17 20.55 -12.38
N GLU A 427 22.48 21.76 -11.93
CA GLU A 427 23.75 22.02 -11.25
C GLU A 427 23.50 22.35 -9.77
N THR A 428 23.45 21.29 -8.96
CA THR A 428 24.02 21.18 -7.61
C THR A 428 23.55 19.85 -7.03
N PHE A 429 24.47 18.90 -6.86
CA PHE A 429 24.71 18.12 -5.64
C PHE A 429 25.93 17.21 -5.83
#